data_AF-A0A957YY25-F1
#
_entry.id   AF-A0A957YY25-F1
#
_cell.length_a   1.000
_cell.length_b   1.000
_cell.length_c   1.000
_cell.angle_alpha   90.00
_cell.angle_beta   90.00
_cell.angle_gamma   90.00
#
_symmetry.space_group_name_H-M   'P 1'
#
loop_
_entity.id
_entity.type
_entity.pdbx_description
1 polymer ?
#
loop_
_entity_poly.entity_id
_entity_poly.type
_entity_poly.pdbx_seq_one_letter_code
_entity_poly.pdbx_strand_id
1 'polypeptide(L)' 'MKTIRWGIIGCGNVTEVKSGPGLQKATNSALVAVMRRDGAAAKDYAMRHNVPRW' A
#
# COMPACT_ATOMS: atom_id res chain seq x y z
N MET A 1 -0.98 -12.63 18.39
CA MET A 1 -0.20 -11.42 18.04
C MET A 1 -1.14 -10.42 17.34
N LYS A 2 -0.93 -9.10 17.46
CA LYS A 2 -1.79 -8.09 16.82
C LYS A 2 -1.26 -7.73 15.43
N THR A 3 -2.15 -7.58 14.45
CA THR A 3 -1.79 -7.11 13.10
C THR A 3 -1.45 -5.62 13.11
N ILE A 4 -0.28 -5.26 12.59
CA ILE A 4 0.12 -3.88 12.34
C ILE A 4 -0.47 -3.41 11.01
N ARG A 5 -1.08 -2.22 11.01
CA ARG A 5 -1.74 -1.63 9.84
C ARG A 5 -0.94 -0.44 9.34
N TRP A 6 -0.67 -0.41 8.04
CA TRP A 6 0.18 0.59 7.42
C TRP A 6 -0.57 1.47 6.44
N GLY A 7 -0.10 2.71 6.34
CA GLY A 7 -0.42 3.65 5.26
C GLY A 7 0.85 4.06 4.53
N ILE A 8 0.81 4.14 3.20
CA ILE A 8 1.92 4.68 2.40
C ILE A 8 1.54 6.05 1.85
N ILE A 9 2.38 7.07 2.08
CA ILE A 9 2.27 8.38 1.44
C ILE A 9 3.27 8.42 0.28
N GLY A 10 2.77 8.45 -0.95
CA GLY A 10 3.56 8.41 -2.17
C GLY A 10 3.81 6.99 -2.70
N CYS A 11 2.79 6.36 -3.28
CA CYS A 11 2.95 5.05 -3.95
C CYS A 11 3.52 5.13 -5.38
N GLY A 12 4.82 5.42 -5.49
CA GLY A 12 5.59 5.36 -6.74
C GLY A 12 6.37 4.03 -6.92
N ASN A 13 7.35 4.02 -7.83
CA ASN A 13 8.06 2.81 -8.26
C ASN A 13 8.64 1.95 -7.11
N VAL A 14 9.17 2.57 -6.05
CA VAL A 14 9.71 1.83 -4.89
C VAL A 14 8.63 0.98 -4.21
N THR A 15 7.41 1.48 -4.17
CA THR A 15 6.29 0.81 -3.50
C THR A 15 5.74 -0.36 -4.31
N GLU A 16 5.99 -0.39 -5.63
CA GLU A 16 5.63 -1.51 -6.50
C GLU A 16 6.51 -2.75 -6.22
N VAL A 17 7.79 -2.54 -5.90
CA VAL A 17 8.78 -3.63 -5.84
C VAL A 17 9.28 -3.95 -4.43
N LYS A 18 9.31 -2.97 -3.52
CA LYS A 18 9.97 -3.10 -2.20
C LYS A 18 8.99 -2.97 -1.04
N SER A 19 8.55 -1.74 -0.73
CA SER A 19 7.79 -1.48 0.49
C SER A 19 6.36 -2.01 0.44
N GLY A 20 5.64 -1.87 -0.68
CA GLY A 20 4.28 -2.40 -0.82
C GLY A 20 4.21 -3.92 -0.56
N PRO A 21 4.96 -4.74 -1.34
CA PRO A 21 5.02 -6.18 -1.10
C PRO A 21 5.53 -6.55 0.29
N GLY A 22 6.54 -5.85 0.82
CA GLY A 22 7.06 -6.11 2.16
C GLY A 22 6.01 -5.92 3.26
N LEU A 23 5.22 -4.84 3.18
CA LEU A 23 4.17 -4.54 4.16
C LEU A 23 2.97 -5.48 4.04
N GLN A 24 2.70 -6.07 2.87
CA GLN A 24 1.61 -7.05 2.69
C GLN A 24 2.01 -8.49 3.01
N LYS A 25 3.24 -8.90 2.70
CA LYS A 25 3.70 -10.29 2.85
C LYS A 25 4.18 -10.62 4.25
N ALA A 26 4.58 -9.62 5.04
CA ALA A 26 5.06 -9.84 6.39
C ALA A 26 3.96 -10.38 7.32
N THR A 27 4.32 -11.33 8.18
CA THR A 27 3.40 -11.90 9.18
C THR A 27 2.86 -10.82 10.10
N ASN A 28 1.57 -10.86 10.41
CA ASN A 28 0.87 -9.86 11.23
C ASN A 28 1.01 -8.43 10.67
N SER A 29 1.05 -8.26 9.35
CA SER A 29 1.12 -6.95 8.69
C SER A 29 0.02 -6.80 7.64
N ALA A 30 -0.51 -5.59 7.49
CA ALA A 30 -1.48 -5.27 6.46
C ALA A 30 -1.29 -3.83 5.94
N LEU A 31 -1.18 -3.66 4.62
CA LEU A 31 -1.27 -2.35 3.97
C LEU A 31 -2.74 -2.01 3.76
N VAL A 32 -3.25 -1.00 4.48
CA VAL A 32 -4.68 -0.69 4.51
C VAL A 32 -5.06 0.62 3.82
N ALA A 33 -4.08 1.48 3.56
CA ALA A 33 -4.26 2.74 2.86
C ALA A 33 -3.01 3.12 2.06
N VAL A 34 -3.21 3.80 0.94
CA VAL A 34 -2.14 4.47 0.18
C VAL A 34 -2.55 5.91 -0.11
N MET A 35 -1.62 6.71 -0.62
CA MET A 35 -1.88 8.05 -1.11
C MET A 35 -0.92 8.36 -2.25
N ARG A 36 -1.36 9.18 -3.21
CA ARG A 36 -0.50 9.94 -4.13
C ARG A 36 -1.11 11.32 -4.36
N ARG A 37 -0.28 12.23 -4.90
CA ARG A 37 -0.76 13.55 -5.37
C ARG A 37 -1.83 13.42 -6.45
N ASP A 38 -1.61 12.49 -7.38
CA ASP A 38 -2.59 12.16 -8.42
C ASP A 38 -3.53 11.08 -7.90
N GLY A 39 -4.80 11.45 -7.72
CA GLY A 39 -5.84 10.54 -7.22
C GLY A 39 -6.09 9.35 -8.15
N ALA A 40 -6.03 9.53 -9.48
CA ALA A 40 -6.22 8.42 -10.41
C ALA A 40 -5.07 7.41 -10.28
N ALA A 41 -3.83 7.89 -10.12
CA ALA A 41 -2.68 7.03 -9.90
C ALA A 41 -2.70 6.34 -8.53
N ALA A 42 -3.26 6.98 -7.49
CA ALA A 42 -3.45 6.35 -6.18
C ALA A 42 -4.49 5.23 -6.25
N LYS A 43 -5.61 5.48 -6.92
CA LYS A 43 -6.67 4.50 -7.20
C LYS A 43 -6.14 3.27 -7.93
N ASP A 44 -5.40 3.51 -9.02
CA ASP A 44 -4.81 2.45 -9.83
C ASP A 44 -3.88 1.55 -8.99
N TYR A 45 -2.97 2.15 -8.22
CA TYR A 45 -2.10 1.40 -7.32
C TYR A 45 -2.91 0.56 -6.32
N ALA A 46 -3.89 1.18 -5.67
CA ALA A 46 -4.70 0.49 -4.66
C ALA A 46 -5.49 -0.68 -5.24
N MET A 47 -6.04 -0.55 -6.45
CA MET A 47 -6.71 -1.67 -7.12
C MET A 47 -5.76 -2.80 -7.47
N ARG A 48 -4.62 -2.50 -8.12
CA ARG A 48 -3.65 -3.52 -8.53
C ARG A 48 -3.05 -4.28 -7.35
N HIS A 49 -2.91 -3.61 -6.20
CA HIS A 49 -2.32 -4.17 -4.99
C HIS A 49 -3.34 -4.54 -3.91
N ASN A 50 -4.65 -4.49 -4.20
CA ASN A 50 -5.73 -4.81 -3.25
C ASN A 50 -5.66 -4.02 -1.93
N VAL A 51 -5.36 -2.72 -1.99
CA VAL A 51 -5.37 -1.82 -0.83
C VAL A 51 -6.77 -1.21 -0.67
N PRO A 52 -7.42 -1.31 0.50
CA PRO A 52 -8.80 -0.86 0.69
C PRO A 52 -9.06 0.65 0.54
N ARG A 53 -8.06 1.51 0.77
CA ARG A 53 -8.20 2.98 0.78
C ARG A 53 -7.06 3.65 0.01
N TRP A 54 -7.35 4.75 -0.69
CA TRP A 54 -6.39 5.51 -1.48
C TRP A 54 -6.73 7.00 -1.57
#